data_AF-A0A9W9LJF6-F1
#
_entry.id   AF-A0A9W9LJF6-F1
#
_cell.length_a   1.000
_cell.length_b   1.000
_cell.length_c   1.000
_cell.angle_alpha   90.00
_cell.angle_beta   90.00
_cell.angle_gamma   90.00
#
_symmetry.space_group_name_H-M   'P 1'
#
loop_
_entity.id
_entity.type
_entity.pdbx_description
1 polymer ?
#
loop_
_entity_poly.entity_id
_entity_poly.type
_entity_poly.pdbx_seq_one_letter_code
_entity_poly.pdbx_strand_id
1 'polypeptide(L)'
;MMEEHHIEGFDAPSFFTLHDYDASGAWTPDEVRKTYGLDDESNSGVSKSRKESAIRSVFDLFDPTNRGSISRDDWLKAVSAGTRLPDLGFGPGHHGDIEYEYEIHHFEKYHGDDATEEELTHPEDIEHFRQHDEMEAAQMRLEKLERMQVVEANIPSKFRRAL
;
A
#
# COMPACT_ATOMS: atom_id res chain seq x y z
N MET A 1 -9.60 -5.18 0.37
CA MET A 1 -9.31 -6.55 0.85
C MET A 1 -10.18 -7.59 0.18
N MET A 2 -11.48 -7.68 0.50
CA MET A 2 -12.36 -8.73 -0.06
C MET A 2 -12.94 -8.36 -1.44
N GLU A 3 -12.86 -7.09 -1.84
CA GLU A 3 -13.38 -6.56 -3.11
C GLU A 3 -12.31 -6.31 -4.19
N GLU A 4 -11.02 -6.56 -3.94
CA GLU A 4 -9.97 -5.91 -4.73
C GLU A 4 -9.14 -6.84 -5.63
N HIS A 5 -8.79 -6.29 -6.81
CA HIS A 5 -7.87 -6.77 -7.87
C HIS A 5 -8.41 -7.74 -8.94
N HIS A 6 -9.72 -7.82 -9.21
CA HIS A 6 -10.23 -8.91 -10.08
C HIS A 6 -9.75 -10.30 -9.58
N ILE A 7 -9.52 -10.43 -8.27
CA ILE A 7 -8.90 -11.58 -7.57
C ILE A 7 -9.93 -12.63 -7.17
N GLU A 8 -11.16 -12.57 -7.69
CA GLU A 8 -12.21 -13.58 -7.45
C GLU A 8 -11.74 -15.04 -7.72
N GLY A 9 -10.58 -15.25 -8.35
CA GLY A 9 -9.92 -16.54 -8.55
C GLY A 9 -8.67 -16.89 -7.73
N PHE A 10 -8.13 -16.09 -6.80
CA PHE A 10 -6.94 -16.57 -6.05
C PHE A 10 -7.29 -17.58 -4.98
N ASP A 11 -6.66 -18.76 -5.12
CA ASP A 11 -6.60 -19.71 -4.03
C ASP A 11 -5.76 -19.16 -2.87
N ALA A 12 -6.00 -19.69 -1.66
CA ALA A 12 -5.28 -19.26 -0.46
C ALA A 12 -3.74 -19.29 -0.62
N PRO A 13 -3.13 -20.26 -1.34
CA PRO A 13 -1.72 -20.23 -1.70
C PRO A 13 -1.26 -18.99 -2.47
N SER A 14 -1.99 -18.61 -3.52
CA SER A 14 -1.63 -17.48 -4.38
C SER A 14 -1.78 -16.17 -3.61
N PHE A 15 -2.85 -16.03 -2.84
CA PHE A 15 -3.06 -14.85 -1.98
C PHE A 15 -1.89 -14.68 -1.00
N PHE A 16 -1.48 -15.75 -0.32
CA PHE A 16 -0.35 -15.70 0.61
C PHE A 16 0.93 -15.21 -0.07
N THR A 17 1.23 -15.75 -1.26
CA THR A 17 2.46 -15.48 -2.01
C THR A 17 2.51 -14.04 -2.51
N LEU A 18 1.37 -13.49 -2.94
CA LEU A 18 1.30 -12.11 -3.45
C LEU A 18 1.46 -11.05 -2.36
N HIS A 19 1.10 -11.40 -1.12
CA HIS A 19 1.20 -10.51 0.05
C HIS A 19 2.33 -10.93 0.99
N ASP A 20 3.34 -11.60 0.44
CA ASP A 20 4.66 -11.81 1.04
C ASP A 20 5.63 -10.90 0.27
N TYR A 21 5.52 -9.58 0.48
CA TYR A 21 6.15 -8.56 -0.36
C TYR A 21 7.69 -8.66 -0.37
N ASP A 22 8.29 -9.13 0.72
CA ASP A 22 9.73 -9.35 0.82
C ASP A 22 10.17 -10.78 0.41
N ALA A 23 9.22 -11.63 0.01
CA ALA A 23 9.42 -13.02 -0.38
C ALA A 23 10.14 -13.87 0.69
N SER A 24 9.94 -13.56 1.98
CA SER A 24 10.55 -14.27 3.11
C SER A 24 9.88 -15.63 3.41
N GLY A 25 8.71 -15.87 2.85
CA GLY A 25 7.89 -17.06 3.09
C GLY A 25 7.01 -16.97 4.34
N ALA A 26 6.89 -15.78 4.95
CA ALA A 26 6.12 -15.55 6.16
C ALA A 26 5.56 -14.13 6.21
N TRP A 27 4.29 -13.95 6.58
CA TRP A 27 3.80 -12.61 6.86
C TRP A 27 4.25 -12.14 8.24
N THR A 28 4.96 -11.03 8.23
CA THR A 28 5.39 -10.29 9.41
C THR A 28 4.32 -9.25 9.80
N PRO A 29 4.46 -8.55 10.95
CA PRO A 29 3.63 -7.39 11.24
C PRO A 29 3.62 -6.33 10.14
N ASP A 30 4.73 -6.19 9.40
CA ASP A 30 4.86 -5.23 8.30
C ASP A 30 4.08 -5.68 7.06
N GLU A 31 4.08 -6.98 6.75
CA GLU A 31 3.24 -7.56 5.69
C GLU A 31 1.75 -7.34 5.96
N VAL A 32 1.30 -7.57 7.20
CA VAL A 32 -0.09 -7.30 7.61
C VAL A 32 -0.41 -5.80 7.52
N ARG A 33 0.51 -4.95 7.98
CA ARG A 33 0.37 -3.49 7.96
C ARG A 33 0.23 -2.95 6.53
N LYS A 34 1.04 -3.44 5.60
CA LYS A 34 0.96 -3.07 4.18
C LYS A 34 -0.30 -3.62 3.53
N THR A 35 -0.63 -4.89 3.79
CA THR A 35 -1.85 -5.52 3.28
C THR A 35 -3.09 -4.72 3.69
N TYR A 36 -3.19 -4.24 4.93
CA TYR A 36 -4.33 -3.41 5.37
C TYR A 36 -4.19 -1.91 5.06
N GLY A 37 -3.18 -1.47 4.30
CA GLY A 37 -2.93 -0.05 4.00
C GLY A 37 -2.79 0.82 5.25
N LEU A 38 -2.28 0.27 6.37
CA LEU A 38 -2.32 0.95 7.66
C LEU A 38 -1.47 2.22 7.68
N ASP A 39 -0.44 2.32 6.84
CA ASP A 39 0.42 3.52 6.73
C ASP A 39 0.12 4.40 5.54
N ASP A 40 -0.97 4.11 4.83
CA ASP A 40 -1.46 4.98 3.78
C ASP A 40 -1.87 6.35 4.32
N GLU A 41 -1.80 7.38 3.47
CA GLU A 41 -2.18 8.75 3.81
C GLU A 41 -3.65 8.87 4.23
N SER A 42 -4.54 8.08 3.62
CA SER A 42 -5.96 7.97 4.01
C SER A 42 -6.13 7.52 5.46
N ASN A 43 -5.17 6.76 5.99
CA ASN A 43 -5.12 6.26 7.37
C ASN A 43 -4.19 7.10 8.28
N SER A 44 -3.76 8.29 7.86
CA SER A 44 -2.92 9.20 8.68
C SER A 44 -3.59 9.65 9.98
N GLY A 45 -4.92 9.80 9.99
CA GLY A 45 -5.71 10.15 11.16
C GLY A 45 -5.94 9.00 12.15
N VAL A 46 -5.58 7.76 11.79
CA VAL A 46 -5.76 6.58 12.64
C VAL A 46 -4.68 6.53 13.71
N SER A 47 -5.08 6.36 14.97
CA SER A 47 -4.13 6.27 16.08
C SER A 47 -3.21 5.04 15.95
N LYS A 48 -1.96 5.19 16.39
CA LYS A 48 -1.01 4.07 16.43
C LYS A 48 -1.58 2.86 17.17
N SER A 49 -2.27 3.06 18.29
CA SER A 49 -2.86 1.96 19.04
C SER A 49 -3.92 1.19 18.26
N ARG A 50 -4.71 1.87 17.40
CA ARG A 50 -5.69 1.21 16.54
C ARG A 50 -5.01 0.38 15.44
N LYS A 51 -3.93 0.89 14.84
CA LYS A 51 -3.10 0.15 13.88
C LYS A 51 -2.46 -1.10 14.52
N GLU A 52 -1.92 -0.97 15.74
CA GLU A 52 -1.37 -2.12 16.48
C GLU A 52 -2.43 -3.17 16.85
N SER A 53 -3.62 -2.74 17.28
CA SER A 53 -4.73 -3.66 17.54
C SER A 53 -5.16 -4.41 16.29
N ALA A 54 -5.17 -3.75 15.12
CA ALA A 54 -5.48 -4.39 13.84
C ALA A 54 -4.52 -5.54 13.52
N ILE A 55 -3.22 -5.28 13.64
CA ILE A 55 -2.18 -6.29 13.41
C ILE A 55 -2.40 -7.47 14.37
N ARG A 56 -2.62 -7.21 15.66
CA ARG A 56 -2.88 -8.26 16.66
C ARG A 56 -4.08 -9.13 16.29
N SER A 57 -5.19 -8.52 15.86
CA SER A 57 -6.39 -9.27 15.45
C SER A 57 -6.13 -10.24 14.29
N VAL A 58 -5.21 -9.91 13.38
CA VAL A 58 -4.80 -10.83 12.31
C VAL A 58 -3.90 -11.94 12.85
N PHE A 59 -2.93 -11.61 13.69
CA PHE A 59 -2.04 -12.60 14.30
C PHE A 59 -2.78 -13.60 15.20
N ASP A 60 -3.79 -13.16 15.94
CA ASP A 60 -4.64 -14.02 16.77
C ASP A 60 -5.37 -15.11 15.94
N LEU A 61 -5.60 -14.86 14.64
CA LEU A 61 -6.27 -15.78 13.73
C LEU A 61 -5.29 -16.73 13.02
N PHE A 62 -4.09 -16.25 12.69
CA PHE A 62 -3.20 -16.91 11.73
C PHE A 62 -1.82 -17.30 12.30
N ASP A 63 -1.49 -16.91 13.53
CA ASP A 63 -0.29 -17.36 14.27
C ASP A 63 -0.69 -17.99 15.62
N PRO A 64 -1.37 -19.15 15.62
CA PRO A 64 -1.86 -19.80 16.84
C PRO A 64 -0.73 -20.24 17.79
N THR A 65 0.52 -20.29 17.30
CA THR A 65 1.70 -20.65 18.07
C THR A 65 2.49 -19.44 18.59
N ASN A 66 2.05 -18.22 18.27
CA ASN A 66 2.66 -16.95 18.69
C ASN A 66 4.16 -16.88 18.41
N ARG A 67 4.56 -17.21 17.17
CA ARG A 67 5.95 -17.09 16.70
C ARG A 67 6.33 -15.67 16.34
N GLY A 68 5.35 -14.78 16.17
CA GLY A 68 5.54 -13.42 15.66
C GLY A 68 5.63 -13.37 14.14
N SER A 69 5.22 -14.44 13.45
CA SER A 69 5.10 -14.49 11.98
C SER A 69 4.06 -15.52 11.55
N ILE A 70 3.25 -15.19 10.55
CA ILE A 70 2.27 -16.10 9.95
C ILE A 70 2.96 -16.88 8.84
N SER A 71 3.17 -18.18 9.05
CA SER A 71 3.72 -19.04 7.99
C SER A 71 2.64 -19.41 6.97
N ARG A 72 3.06 -19.75 5.76
CA ARG A 72 2.18 -20.29 4.71
C ARG A 72 1.31 -21.46 5.21
N ASP A 73 1.88 -22.39 5.98
CA ASP A 73 1.14 -23.55 6.47
C ASP A 73 0.01 -23.17 7.44
N ASP A 74 0.27 -22.25 8.36
CA ASP A 74 -0.73 -21.79 9.32
C ASP A 74 -1.83 -20.95 8.64
N TRP A 75 -1.46 -20.12 7.67
CA TRP A 75 -2.39 -19.45 6.78
C TRP A 75 -3.32 -20.45 6.07
N LEU A 76 -2.75 -21.44 5.37
CA LEU A 76 -3.54 -22.41 4.61
C LEU A 76 -4.45 -23.25 5.51
N LYS A 77 -3.94 -23.69 6.68
CA LYS A 77 -4.75 -24.42 7.66
C LYS A 77 -5.93 -23.57 8.13
N ALA A 78 -5.69 -22.33 8.53
CA ALA A 78 -6.74 -21.44 9.00
C ALA A 78 -7.80 -21.17 7.91
N VAL A 79 -7.38 -20.83 6.69
CA VAL A 79 -8.31 -20.56 5.58
C VAL A 79 -9.13 -21.80 5.22
N SER A 80 -8.50 -22.98 5.20
CA SER A 80 -9.20 -24.26 4.97
C SER A 80 -10.20 -24.62 6.06
N ALA A 81 -9.98 -24.15 7.29
CA ALA A 81 -10.90 -24.29 8.42
C ALA A 81 -12.03 -23.24 8.41
N GLY A 82 -12.07 -22.36 7.42
CA GLY A 82 -13.11 -21.33 7.27
C GLY A 82 -12.73 -19.96 7.83
N THR A 83 -11.54 -19.80 8.42
CA THR A 83 -11.04 -18.48 8.85
C THR A 83 -10.87 -17.57 7.63
N ARG A 84 -11.18 -16.29 7.79
CA ARG A 84 -11.01 -15.25 6.77
C ARG A 84 -10.32 -14.05 7.40
N LEU A 85 -9.65 -13.24 6.57
CA LEU A 85 -9.17 -11.94 7.01
C LEU A 85 -10.36 -11.08 7.44
N PRO A 86 -10.32 -10.46 8.63
CA PRO A 86 -11.39 -9.58 9.09
C PRO A 86 -11.40 -8.28 8.29
N ASP A 87 -12.57 -7.73 8.03
CA ASP A 87 -12.70 -6.32 7.69
C ASP A 87 -12.52 -5.49 8.97
N LEU A 88 -11.51 -4.61 8.96
CA LEU A 88 -11.13 -3.78 10.10
C LEU A 88 -11.49 -2.29 9.89
N GLY A 89 -12.13 -1.96 8.77
CA GLY A 89 -12.59 -0.60 8.45
C GLY A 89 -11.46 0.39 8.25
N PHE A 90 -10.39 -0.02 7.56
CA PHE A 90 -9.28 0.85 7.10
C PHE A 90 -9.41 1.26 5.63
N GLY A 91 -10.57 1.01 5.04
CA GLY A 91 -10.73 1.10 3.61
C GLY A 91 -10.27 -0.21 2.95
N PRO A 92 -10.11 -0.18 1.64
CA PRO A 92 -9.97 -1.42 0.92
C PRO A 92 -8.49 -1.89 1.02
N GLY A 93 -7.55 -0.99 1.33
CA GLY A 93 -6.14 -1.31 1.59
C GLY A 93 -5.32 -0.64 0.51
N HIS A 94 -4.04 -0.35 0.78
CA HIS A 94 -3.15 0.27 -0.19
C HIS A 94 -1.85 -0.52 -0.21
N HIS A 95 -1.69 -1.33 -1.25
CA HIS A 95 -0.71 -2.42 -1.31
C HIS A 95 0.19 -2.29 -2.56
N GLY A 96 -0.29 -1.62 -3.61
CA GLY A 96 0.44 -1.22 -4.80
C GLY A 96 0.95 0.22 -4.76
N ASP A 97 1.46 0.70 -5.90
CA ASP A 97 1.75 2.12 -6.08
C ASP A 97 0.48 2.91 -6.43
N ILE A 98 0.59 4.24 -6.48
CA ILE A 98 -0.56 5.12 -6.70
C ILE A 98 -1.31 4.82 -8.01
N GLU A 99 -0.59 4.37 -9.05
CA GLU A 99 -1.14 4.10 -10.38
C GLU A 99 -1.96 2.82 -10.34
N TYR A 100 -1.39 1.77 -9.74
CA TYR A 100 -2.07 0.49 -9.59
C TYR A 100 -3.33 0.61 -8.72
N GLU A 101 -3.25 1.37 -7.63
CA GLU A 101 -4.36 1.60 -6.72
C GLU A 101 -5.47 2.43 -7.39
N TYR A 102 -5.10 3.46 -8.15
CA TYR A 102 -6.05 4.26 -8.92
C TYR A 102 -6.76 3.42 -9.99
N GLU A 103 -6.02 2.61 -10.75
CA GLU A 103 -6.56 1.78 -11.82
C GLU A 103 -7.63 0.81 -11.27
N ILE A 104 -7.28 0.05 -10.23
CA ILE A 104 -8.12 -1.04 -9.72
C ILE A 104 -9.26 -0.55 -8.84
N HIS A 105 -9.08 0.51 -8.05
CA HIS A 105 -10.10 0.95 -7.08
C HIS A 105 -11.01 2.05 -7.59
N HIS A 106 -10.55 2.80 -8.58
CA HIS A 106 -11.28 3.94 -9.11
C HIS A 106 -11.57 3.81 -10.60
N PHE A 107 -10.54 3.63 -11.43
CA PHE A 107 -10.68 3.65 -12.88
C PHE A 107 -11.62 2.55 -13.38
N GLU A 108 -11.35 1.28 -13.05
CA GLU A 108 -12.18 0.14 -13.48
C GLU A 108 -13.65 0.26 -13.02
N LYS A 109 -13.89 0.95 -11.89
CA LYS A 109 -15.23 1.09 -11.31
C LYS A 109 -16.04 2.21 -11.95
N TYR A 110 -15.40 3.32 -12.31
CA TYR A 110 -16.10 4.55 -12.70
C TYR A 110 -15.87 4.97 -14.15
N HIS A 111 -14.88 4.39 -14.84
CA HIS A 111 -14.51 4.71 -16.22
C HIS A 111 -14.69 3.52 -17.18
N GLY A 112 -15.70 2.69 -16.94
CA GLY A 112 -16.08 1.56 -17.80
C GLY A 112 -16.79 1.98 -19.10
N ASP A 113 -17.10 1.00 -19.95
CA ASP A 113 -17.72 1.20 -21.27
C ASP A 113 -19.10 1.90 -21.23
N ASP A 114 -19.76 1.88 -20.07
CA ASP A 114 -21.07 2.48 -19.83
C ASP A 114 -21.02 3.88 -19.19
N ALA A 115 -19.83 4.39 -18.86
CA ALA A 115 -19.65 5.72 -18.30
C ALA A 115 -20.10 6.82 -19.27
N THR A 116 -20.88 7.79 -18.76
CA THR A 116 -21.28 8.97 -19.53
C THR A 116 -20.23 10.07 -19.48
N GLU A 117 -20.26 11.01 -20.44
CA GLU A 117 -19.27 12.11 -20.50
C GLU A 117 -19.28 12.97 -19.23
N GLU A 118 -20.45 13.14 -18.61
CA GLU A 118 -20.62 13.87 -17.35
C GLU A 118 -20.05 13.14 -16.13
N GLU A 119 -19.82 11.83 -16.23
CA GLU A 119 -19.27 10.97 -15.16
C GLU A 119 -17.76 10.82 -15.27
N LEU A 120 -17.10 11.28 -16.34
CA LEU A 120 -15.66 11.08 -16.55
C LEU A 120 -14.74 11.92 -15.65
N THR A 121 -15.27 12.67 -14.68
CA THR A 121 -14.44 13.50 -13.80
C THR A 121 -14.92 13.44 -12.36
N HIS A 122 -14.13 12.74 -11.56
CA HIS A 122 -14.31 12.57 -10.13
C HIS A 122 -13.25 13.37 -9.37
N PRO A 123 -13.53 13.76 -8.11
CA PRO A 123 -12.53 14.34 -7.23
C PRO A 123 -11.25 13.50 -7.12
N GLU A 124 -11.38 12.18 -7.12
CA GLU A 124 -10.28 11.21 -7.08
C GLU A 124 -9.39 11.27 -8.33
N ASP A 125 -9.97 11.46 -9.53
CA ASP A 125 -9.22 11.65 -10.79
C ASP A 125 -8.34 12.91 -10.70
N ILE A 126 -8.93 14.01 -10.23
CA ILE A 126 -8.25 15.30 -10.10
C ILE A 126 -7.07 15.19 -9.12
N GLU A 127 -7.30 14.52 -7.98
CA GLU A 127 -6.26 14.33 -6.98
C GLU A 127 -5.14 13.42 -7.46
N HIS A 128 -5.47 12.32 -8.15
CA HIS A 128 -4.49 11.42 -8.76
C HIS A 128 -3.57 12.19 -9.75
N PHE A 129 -4.15 12.95 -10.69
CA PHE A 129 -3.37 13.72 -11.65
C PHE A 129 -2.57 14.86 -10.99
N ARG A 130 -3.11 15.49 -9.94
CA ARG A 130 -2.37 16.48 -9.16
C ARG A 130 -1.10 15.89 -8.54
N GLN A 131 -1.17 14.68 -8.01
CA GLN A 131 0.00 13.99 -7.46
C GLN A 131 1.03 13.65 -8.55
N HIS A 132 0.57 13.23 -9.74
CA HIS A 132 1.41 13.05 -10.93
C HIS A 132 2.22 14.30 -11.28
N ASP A 133 1.55 15.45 -11.38
CA ASP A 133 2.20 16.73 -11.66
C ASP A 133 3.27 17.07 -10.59
N GLU A 134 2.99 16.78 -9.31
CA GLU A 134 3.93 17.03 -8.21
C GLU A 134 5.18 16.13 -8.26
N MET A 135 5.00 14.85 -8.56
CA MET A 135 6.12 13.92 -8.72
C MET A 135 6.95 14.24 -9.96
N GLU A 136 6.32 14.58 -11.09
CA GLU A 136 7.04 14.99 -12.30
C GLU A 136 7.85 16.25 -12.01
N ALA A 137 7.25 17.24 -11.33
CA ALA A 137 7.96 18.45 -10.93
C ALA A 137 9.11 18.15 -9.95
N ALA A 138 8.96 17.19 -9.04
CA ALA A 138 10.03 16.74 -8.14
C ALA A 138 11.16 16.04 -8.92
N GLN A 139 10.82 15.18 -9.87
CA GLN A 139 11.77 14.48 -10.72
C GLN A 139 12.57 15.46 -11.58
N MET A 140 11.92 16.44 -12.21
CA MET A 140 12.61 17.49 -12.96
C MET A 140 13.58 18.31 -12.07
N ARG A 141 13.21 18.59 -10.82
CA ARG A 141 14.10 19.25 -9.86
C ARG A 141 15.30 18.38 -9.53
N LEU A 142 15.09 17.08 -9.31
CA LEU A 142 16.15 16.12 -9.02
C LEU A 142 17.12 15.99 -10.20
N GLU A 143 16.62 15.78 -11.41
CA GLU A 143 17.45 15.68 -12.62
C GLU A 143 18.32 16.91 -12.84
N LYS A 144 17.77 18.11 -12.56
CA LYS A 144 18.54 19.35 -12.62
C LYS A 144 19.72 19.33 -11.64
N LEU A 145 19.51 18.83 -10.42
CA LEU A 145 20.57 18.70 -9.42
C LEU A 145 21.61 17.65 -9.82
N GLU A 146 21.18 16.51 -10.35
CA GLU A 146 22.08 15.42 -10.77
C GLU A 146 22.97 15.81 -11.96
N ARG A 147 22.52 16.74 -12.80
CA ARG A 147 23.36 17.31 -13.88
C ARG A 147 24.44 18.27 -13.37
N MET A 148 24.35 18.74 -12.12
CA MET A 148 25.36 19.63 -11.55
C MET A 148 26.56 18.80 -11.07
N GLN A 149 27.77 19.29 -11.36
CA GLN A 149 28.98 18.66 -10.80
C GLN A 149 29.05 18.76 -9.28
N VAL A 150 28.54 19.86 -8.72
CA VAL A 150 28.48 20.11 -7.28
C VAL A 150 27.19 20.86 -6.96
N VAL A 151 26.42 20.34 -6.00
CA VAL A 151 25.25 21.02 -5.43
C VAL A 151 25.70 21.79 -4.19
N GLU A 152 25.91 23.10 -4.31
CA GLU A 152 26.50 23.92 -3.23
C GLU A 152 25.72 23.88 -1.91
N ALA A 153 24.38 23.76 -1.98
CA ALA A 153 23.52 23.64 -0.80
C ALA A 153 23.84 22.38 0.04
N ASN A 154 24.35 21.33 -0.60
CA ASN A 154 24.73 20.09 0.05
C ASN A 154 26.13 20.16 0.68
N ILE A 155 26.89 21.25 0.46
CA ILE A 155 28.22 21.43 1.05
C ILE A 155 28.06 21.68 2.57
N PRO A 156 28.60 20.79 3.44
CA PRO A 156 28.57 21.00 4.88
C PRO A 156 29.22 22.33 5.26
N SER A 157 28.68 23.00 6.29
CA SER A 157 29.12 24.34 6.72
C SER A 157 30.64 24.45 6.95
N LYS A 158 31.27 23.40 7.49
CA LYS A 158 32.72 23.33 7.73
C LYS A 158 33.60 23.45 6.46
N PHE A 159 33.04 23.26 5.28
CA PHE A 159 33.74 23.37 3.99
C PHE A 159 33.36 24.62 3.19
N ARG A 160 32.41 25.43 3.68
CA ARG A 160 32.07 26.71 3.05
C ARG A 160 33.08 27.76 3.49
N ARG A 161 33.64 28.54 2.55
CA ARG A 161 34.43 29.72 2.93
C ARG A 161 33.47 30.76 3.52
N ALA A 162 33.79 31.26 4.71
CA ALA A 162 33.13 32.43 5.26
C ALA A 162 33.38 33.61 4.30
N LEU A 163 32.28 34.20 3.80
CA LEU A 163 32.30 35.46 3.07
C LEU A 163 32.34 36.64 4.05
#